data_AF-A0A7C7S0L2-F1
#
_entry.id   AF-A0A7C7S0L2-F1
#
_cell.length_a   1.000
_cell.length_b   1.000
_cell.length_c   1.000
_cell.angle_alpha   90.00
_cell.angle_beta   90.00
_cell.angle_gamma   90.00
#
_symmetry.space_group_name_H-M   'P 1'
#
loop_
_entity.id
_entity.type
_entity.pdbx_description
1 polymer ?
#
loop_
_entity_poly.entity_id
_entity_poly.type
_entity_poly.pdbx_seq_one_letter_code
_entity_poly.pdbx_strand_id
1 'polypeptide(L)'
;MTKKLFLACALAGAVLPGLMVLVASSDSPVVDLDLGEEDFRVVGMGALDYLGEVASGDINGDGLDDLVIGASGFDATNPDRANAGATYVFWGTSDGLSGTVDLDSTDADLEVYGPGADFTLGRYVATGDLNDDGVDDLLMGADRADTDGHTNNGAVYVIFGSSSVSGALDLYTDTVDLEVYGAADEDRLGRSLASCDVNGDGTDDLIIGAYLDDTPGGAGAGAVYVVFGSTNLSGTIQLDSGGSDFTILGDDADDRLGRSVACGDVDGDGTADIIAGAYQADQTWGNDAGEVYVIYGDTGLAGTLDLNSQSPDILLRGVAAGDQAGFYVASGDLNGDGDDDVLIGAYRADVDWPDSQTGTAYVVYGGSLVATMNLSETADITIYGAAEDDRLSRSLVSGDFNGDGYDDLLIGASWADRSETITNTGISYVIYGAPELTSTIHLSDTDLIAIQVLGDNEGDEAGRATGSGDLDGDGADDLIIGAVLAYGTDSGETYLIYGSRATTLTLSPAVTTVTAGEAVTFTATASNKFGDWDITHGTMFTITPAADGTWVDNVYTSERAGTWIVTGTFQSLVATATLTVNPGPLDHIVICTDANGENPAGDHTMTTDDTWTLYAAGYDADDNFIANQSVTWDETGSLD
;
A
#
# COMPACT_ATOMS: atom_id res chain seq x y z
N MET A 1 3.37 -20.27 32.54
CA MET A 1 3.41 -21.76 32.51
C MET A 1 1.98 -22.31 32.55
N THR A 2 1.31 -22.38 31.40
CA THR A 2 0.11 -23.20 31.16
C THR A 2 -0.04 -23.37 29.64
N LYS A 3 0.55 -24.44 29.10
CA LYS A 3 0.39 -24.87 27.70
C LYS A 3 -1.02 -25.45 27.53
N LYS A 4 -1.84 -24.90 26.62
CA LYS A 4 -3.05 -25.57 26.15
C LYS A 4 -2.63 -26.62 25.11
N LEU A 5 -2.99 -27.87 25.40
CA LEU A 5 -2.70 -29.06 24.61
C LEU A 5 -3.92 -29.35 23.73
N PHE A 6 -3.83 -29.17 22.41
CA PHE A 6 -4.90 -29.60 21.50
C PHE A 6 -4.84 -31.12 21.28
N LEU A 7 -5.98 -31.75 21.52
CA LEU A 7 -6.23 -33.19 21.43
C LEU A 7 -6.67 -33.52 20.01
N ALA A 8 -5.78 -34.11 19.19
CA ALA A 8 -6.14 -34.65 17.89
C ALA A 8 -7.06 -35.87 18.05
N CYS A 9 -8.30 -35.75 17.55
CA CYS A 9 -9.25 -36.86 17.47
C CYS A 9 -9.06 -37.60 16.14
N ALA A 10 -8.58 -38.84 16.19
CA ALA A 10 -8.46 -39.70 15.02
C ALA A 10 -9.85 -40.22 14.60
N LEU A 11 -10.33 -39.83 13.41
CA LEU A 11 -11.41 -40.50 12.73
C LEU A 11 -10.84 -41.30 11.54
N ALA A 12 -11.06 -42.61 11.57
CA ALA A 12 -10.63 -43.54 10.53
C ALA A 12 -11.70 -43.68 9.43
N GLY A 13 -11.30 -43.42 8.19
CA GLY A 13 -11.61 -44.26 7.02
C GLY A 13 -12.93 -44.05 6.27
N ALA A 14 -12.86 -43.31 5.15
CA ALA A 14 -13.47 -43.69 3.87
C ALA A 14 -12.74 -42.96 2.72
N VAL A 15 -12.14 -43.72 1.81
CA VAL A 15 -11.43 -43.21 0.63
C VAL A 15 -12.45 -42.86 -0.46
N LEU A 16 -12.54 -41.58 -0.80
CA LEU A 16 -13.08 -41.06 -2.05
C LEU A 16 -11.92 -40.33 -2.76
N PRO A 17 -11.61 -40.62 -4.03
CA PRO A 17 -10.64 -39.83 -4.78
C PRO A 17 -11.33 -38.55 -5.28
N GLY A 18 -10.78 -37.38 -4.92
CA GLY A 18 -11.24 -36.10 -5.48
C GLY A 18 -11.74 -35.06 -4.48
N LEU A 19 -11.20 -34.99 -3.27
CA LEU A 19 -11.35 -33.80 -2.43
C LEU A 19 -9.99 -33.48 -1.80
N MET A 20 -9.31 -32.50 -2.38
CA MET A 20 -8.19 -31.82 -1.74
C MET A 20 -8.78 -31.06 -0.56
N VAL A 21 -8.64 -31.62 0.64
CA VAL A 21 -8.92 -30.90 1.87
C VAL A 21 -7.68 -30.04 2.10
N LEU A 22 -7.75 -28.78 1.66
CA LEU A 22 -6.86 -27.74 2.15
C LEU A 22 -7.22 -27.55 3.62
N VAL A 23 -6.38 -28.05 4.53
CA VAL A 23 -6.42 -27.61 5.92
C VAL A 23 -5.49 -26.41 5.97
N ALA A 24 -6.02 -25.24 5.63
CA ALA A 24 -5.42 -23.97 6.03
C ALA A 24 -6.23 -23.49 7.24
N SER A 25 -5.65 -23.63 8.42
CA SER A 25 -5.92 -22.72 9.53
C SER A 25 -4.54 -22.40 10.09
N SER A 26 -3.75 -21.70 9.29
CA SER A 26 -2.73 -20.85 9.87
C SER A 26 -3.46 -19.56 10.18
N ASP A 27 -3.66 -19.28 11.47
CA ASP A 27 -4.03 -17.94 11.92
C ASP A 27 -3.09 -16.94 11.22
N SER A 28 -3.58 -15.77 10.83
CA SER A 28 -2.77 -14.74 10.17
C SER A 28 -1.50 -14.45 10.98
N PRO A 29 -0.41 -14.07 10.31
CA PRO A 29 0.79 -13.57 10.97
C PRO A 29 0.42 -12.46 11.95
N VAL A 30 0.95 -12.57 13.16
CA VAL A 30 0.80 -11.57 14.21
C VAL A 30 2.19 -11.04 14.55
N VAL A 31 2.33 -9.72 14.58
CA VAL A 31 3.46 -9.03 15.20
C VAL A 31 2.99 -8.47 16.53
N ASP A 32 3.70 -8.81 17.60
CA ASP A 32 3.33 -8.47 18.95
C ASP A 32 4.33 -7.49 19.59
N LEU A 33 3.95 -6.22 19.70
CA LEU A 33 4.84 -5.15 20.19
C LEU A 33 5.18 -5.28 21.69
N ASP A 34 4.34 -5.95 22.50
CA ASP A 34 4.66 -6.29 23.92
C ASP A 34 5.77 -7.37 23.99
N LEU A 35 5.96 -8.15 22.93
CA LEU A 35 7.01 -9.16 22.85
C LEU A 35 8.32 -8.64 22.23
N GLY A 36 8.34 -7.39 21.75
CA GLY A 36 9.49 -6.83 21.05
C GLY A 36 9.71 -7.48 19.69
N GLU A 37 8.63 -7.75 18.95
CA GLU A 37 8.67 -8.37 17.62
C GLU A 37 8.82 -7.35 16.48
N GLU A 38 8.80 -6.06 16.79
CA GLU A 38 9.23 -4.99 15.88
C GLU A 38 10.73 -5.11 15.53
N ASP A 39 11.11 -4.55 14.38
CA ASP A 39 12.49 -4.53 13.94
C ASP A 39 13.25 -3.32 14.53
N PHE A 40 12.58 -2.16 14.61
CA PHE A 40 13.10 -0.94 15.25
C PHE A 40 12.01 -0.20 16.05
N ARG A 41 12.42 0.40 17.18
CA ARG A 41 11.54 1.18 18.09
C ARG A 41 12.19 2.49 18.47
N VAL A 42 11.42 3.57 18.43
CA VAL A 42 11.80 4.88 18.98
C VAL A 42 10.87 5.24 20.13
N VAL A 43 11.46 5.64 21.25
CA VAL A 43 10.74 6.10 22.44
C VAL A 43 10.92 7.60 22.59
N GLY A 44 9.80 8.31 22.74
CA GLY A 44 9.75 9.76 22.89
C GLY A 44 10.44 10.26 24.15
N MET A 45 10.85 11.53 24.12
CA MET A 45 11.40 12.21 25.29
C MET A 45 10.28 12.51 26.30
N GLY A 46 10.68 12.77 27.55
CA GLY A 46 9.83 13.50 28.49
C GLY A 46 8.45 12.88 28.75
N ALA A 47 7.46 13.70 29.06
CA ALA A 47 6.09 13.31 29.36
C ALA A 47 5.17 14.27 28.60
N LEU A 48 4.12 13.76 27.95
CA LEU A 48 3.21 14.53 27.10
C LEU A 48 3.89 15.08 25.83
N ASP A 49 4.99 14.49 25.38
CA ASP A 49 5.67 14.90 24.15
C ASP A 49 4.95 14.39 22.89
N TYR A 50 4.12 13.34 23.04
CA TYR A 50 3.28 12.78 21.98
C TYR A 50 4.05 12.41 20.69
N LEU A 51 5.21 11.75 20.83
CA LEU A 51 5.96 11.18 19.70
C LEU A 51 5.11 10.12 18.98
N GLY A 52 5.02 10.20 17.65
CA GLY A 52 4.45 9.10 16.85
C GLY A 52 3.58 9.53 15.69
N GLU A 53 3.58 10.79 15.28
CA GLU A 53 3.18 11.12 13.91
C GLU A 53 4.33 10.70 12.97
N VAL A 54 4.05 10.11 11.80
CA VAL A 54 5.07 9.45 10.98
C VAL A 54 4.93 9.75 9.49
N ALA A 55 6.08 9.79 8.80
CA ALA A 55 6.23 9.82 7.35
C ALA A 55 7.58 9.18 6.97
N SER A 56 7.86 9.01 5.69
CA SER A 56 9.15 8.55 5.18
C SER A 56 9.53 9.28 3.89
N GLY A 57 10.80 9.27 3.52
CA GLY A 57 11.31 9.79 2.23
C GLY A 57 12.83 9.99 2.28
N ASP A 58 13.49 10.08 1.14
CA ASP A 58 14.95 10.20 1.05
C ASP A 58 15.42 11.65 1.33
N ILE A 59 15.42 12.05 2.60
CA ILE A 59 15.78 13.41 3.04
C ILE A 59 17.29 13.67 2.90
N ASN A 60 18.09 12.62 3.02
CA ASN A 60 19.55 12.72 2.99
C ASN A 60 20.14 12.52 1.58
N GLY A 61 19.34 12.06 0.61
CA GLY A 61 19.72 11.90 -0.79
C GLY A 61 20.63 10.70 -1.06
N ASP A 62 20.52 9.62 -0.29
CA ASP A 62 21.29 8.39 -0.49
C ASP A 62 20.54 7.26 -1.21
N GLY A 63 19.28 7.51 -1.55
CA GLY A 63 18.39 6.62 -2.29
C GLY A 63 17.66 5.59 -1.44
N LEU A 64 17.61 5.79 -0.12
CA LEU A 64 16.81 5.01 0.82
C LEU A 64 15.84 5.94 1.53
N ASP A 65 14.64 5.46 1.84
CA ASP A 65 13.71 6.28 2.62
C ASP A 65 14.20 6.44 4.06
N ASP A 66 14.09 7.66 4.58
CA ASP A 66 14.41 8.00 5.95
C ASP A 66 13.15 8.03 6.81
N LEU A 67 13.24 7.61 8.08
CA LEU A 67 12.12 7.62 9.00
C LEU A 67 11.92 9.01 9.61
N VAL A 68 10.78 9.65 9.34
CA VAL A 68 10.39 10.93 9.94
C VAL A 68 9.38 10.70 11.06
N ILE A 69 9.62 11.29 12.24
CA ILE A 69 8.74 11.18 13.40
C ILE A 69 8.48 12.54 14.04
N GLY A 70 7.21 12.89 14.18
CA GLY A 70 6.76 14.09 14.87
C GLY A 70 6.42 13.85 16.36
N ALA A 71 6.76 14.83 17.20
CA ALA A 71 6.47 14.89 18.65
C ALA A 71 5.83 16.23 19.00
N SER A 72 4.52 16.34 18.77
CA SER A 72 3.79 17.61 18.83
C SER A 72 3.76 18.29 20.20
N GLY A 73 3.95 17.54 21.29
CA GLY A 73 3.93 18.04 22.65
C GLY A 73 5.30 18.40 23.21
N PHE A 74 6.38 18.20 22.44
CA PHE A 74 7.74 18.39 22.92
C PHE A 74 7.97 19.78 23.54
N ASP A 75 8.47 19.77 24.77
CA ASP A 75 8.88 20.96 25.52
C ASP A 75 10.32 21.34 25.20
N ALA A 76 10.52 22.37 24.39
CA ALA A 76 11.87 22.88 24.12
C ALA A 76 12.57 23.32 25.42
N THR A 77 13.89 23.14 25.49
CA THR A 77 14.68 23.41 26.71
C THR A 77 14.56 24.84 27.28
N ASN A 78 14.03 25.77 26.50
CA ASN A 78 13.63 27.10 26.95
C ASN A 78 12.24 27.03 27.61
N PRO A 79 12.11 27.34 28.93
CA PRO A 79 10.84 27.22 29.65
C PRO A 79 9.70 28.12 29.14
N ASP A 80 10.02 29.07 28.24
CA ASP A 80 9.04 29.94 27.58
C ASP A 80 8.50 29.34 26.25
N ARG A 81 8.86 28.09 25.90
CA ARG A 81 8.45 27.35 24.69
C ARG A 81 7.91 25.94 25.00
N ALA A 82 6.99 25.88 25.97
CA ALA A 82 6.27 24.64 26.24
C ALA A 82 5.44 24.21 25.01
N ASN A 83 5.30 22.91 24.76
CA ASN A 83 4.60 22.33 23.61
C ASN A 83 4.99 22.97 22.26
N ALA A 84 6.26 23.32 22.08
CA ALA A 84 6.73 23.87 20.81
C ALA A 84 6.64 22.83 19.69
N GLY A 85 6.74 21.55 20.07
CA GLY A 85 6.80 20.42 19.16
C GLY A 85 8.20 20.21 18.60
N ALA A 86 8.44 19.00 18.10
CA ALA A 86 9.68 18.61 17.46
C ALA A 86 9.44 17.59 16.34
N THR A 87 10.41 17.49 15.44
CA THR A 87 10.49 16.43 14.44
C THR A 87 11.86 15.79 14.50
N TYR A 88 11.92 14.47 14.39
CA TYR A 88 13.12 13.65 14.43
C TYR A 88 13.22 12.86 13.13
N VAL A 89 14.42 12.74 12.56
CA VAL A 89 14.66 11.89 11.39
C VAL A 89 15.78 10.91 11.67
N PHE A 90 15.57 9.66 11.26
CA PHE A 90 16.56 8.58 11.31
C PHE A 90 16.85 8.10 9.90
N TRP A 91 18.12 8.04 9.53
CA TRP A 91 18.48 7.67 8.17
C TRP A 91 18.16 6.22 7.86
N GLY A 92 17.54 5.98 6.70
CA GLY A 92 17.39 4.65 6.13
C GLY A 92 18.77 4.00 5.98
N THR A 93 18.84 2.67 6.11
CA THR A 93 20.11 1.98 5.90
C THR A 93 19.90 0.63 5.25
N SER A 94 20.79 0.25 4.33
CA SER A 94 20.73 -1.04 3.64
C SER A 94 20.88 -2.28 4.54
N ASP A 95 21.32 -2.09 5.79
CA ASP A 95 21.40 -3.15 6.81
C ASP A 95 20.13 -3.21 7.70
N GLY A 96 19.20 -2.27 7.51
CA GLY A 96 18.05 -1.99 8.37
C GLY A 96 18.43 -1.21 9.65
N LEU A 97 17.61 -0.21 9.98
CA LEU A 97 17.45 0.29 11.35
C LEU A 97 17.08 -0.87 12.29
N SER A 98 17.66 -0.90 13.50
CA SER A 98 17.38 -1.99 14.43
C SER A 98 17.56 -1.63 15.90
N GLY A 99 16.81 -2.32 16.75
CA GLY A 99 16.85 -2.14 18.20
C GLY A 99 15.98 -0.98 18.69
N THR A 100 16.30 -0.44 19.86
CA THR A 100 15.51 0.61 20.51
C THR A 100 16.34 1.87 20.69
N VAL A 101 15.81 3.00 20.21
CA VAL A 101 16.32 4.35 20.47
C VAL A 101 15.45 5.00 21.54
N ASP A 102 16.10 5.51 22.57
CA ASP A 102 15.47 6.32 23.62
C ASP A 102 16.01 7.74 23.49
N LEU A 103 15.14 8.65 23.02
CA LEU A 103 15.49 10.03 22.71
C LEU A 103 15.96 10.82 23.95
N ASP A 104 15.66 10.39 25.19
CA ASP A 104 16.24 11.03 26.39
C ASP A 104 17.77 10.83 26.49
N SER A 105 18.33 9.90 25.70
CA SER A 105 19.72 9.46 25.82
C SER A 105 20.49 9.35 24.52
N THR A 106 19.79 9.35 23.37
CA THR A 106 20.35 9.12 22.05
C THR A 106 19.72 10.09 21.08
N ASP A 107 20.56 10.93 20.48
CA ASP A 107 20.13 11.92 19.49
C ASP A 107 19.71 11.20 18.19
N ALA A 108 18.72 11.77 17.49
CA ALA A 108 18.40 11.36 16.12
C ALA A 108 19.43 11.91 15.12
N ASP A 109 19.35 11.48 13.85
CA ASP A 109 20.28 11.96 12.83
C ASP A 109 20.00 13.42 12.41
N LEU A 110 18.72 13.80 12.41
CA LEU A 110 18.24 15.19 12.34
C LEU A 110 17.18 15.43 13.42
N GLU A 111 17.27 16.57 14.09
CA GLU A 111 16.31 17.02 15.10
C GLU A 111 15.88 18.45 14.80
N VAL A 112 14.58 18.71 14.71
CA VAL A 112 14.04 20.04 14.44
C VAL A 112 13.12 20.45 15.58
N TYR A 113 13.43 21.56 16.25
CA TYR A 113 12.68 22.05 17.40
C TYR A 113 11.82 23.27 17.06
N GLY A 114 10.56 23.26 17.52
CA GLY A 114 9.57 24.28 17.22
C GLY A 114 9.93 25.72 17.64
N PRO A 115 9.50 26.73 16.88
CA PRO A 115 9.93 28.12 17.10
C PRO A 115 9.20 28.83 18.25
N GLY A 116 8.00 28.39 18.64
CA GLY A 116 7.14 29.10 19.60
C GLY A 116 6.41 28.15 20.55
N ALA A 117 5.93 28.69 21.67
CA ALA A 117 5.14 27.91 22.63
C ALA A 117 3.78 27.51 22.04
N ASP A 118 3.32 26.30 22.35
CA ASP A 118 2.03 25.74 21.92
C ASP A 118 1.85 25.63 20.40
N PHE A 119 2.91 25.79 19.60
CA PHE A 119 2.85 25.74 18.13
C PHE A 119 2.66 24.33 17.58
N THR A 120 3.03 23.31 18.38
CA THR A 120 2.89 21.89 18.07
C THR A 120 3.51 21.49 16.72
N LEU A 121 4.74 21.93 16.45
CA LEU A 121 5.51 21.47 15.29
C LEU A 121 5.60 19.94 15.26
N GLY A 122 5.51 19.34 14.07
CA GLY A 122 5.59 17.89 13.92
C GLY A 122 4.30 17.18 14.35
N ARG A 123 3.18 17.90 14.48
CA ARG A 123 1.87 17.24 14.67
C ARG A 123 1.39 16.53 13.42
N TYR A 124 1.82 17.02 12.26
CA TYR A 124 1.68 16.42 10.94
C TYR A 124 3.02 16.57 10.24
N VAL A 125 3.46 15.50 9.60
CA VAL A 125 4.69 15.47 8.81
C VAL A 125 4.41 14.83 7.47
N ALA A 126 5.14 15.26 6.45
CA ALA A 126 5.14 14.69 5.12
C ALA A 126 6.52 14.93 4.49
N THR A 127 6.72 14.36 3.32
CA THR A 127 7.95 14.45 2.53
C THR A 127 7.60 14.67 1.06
N GLY A 128 8.58 15.07 0.24
CA GLY A 128 8.47 15.18 -1.22
C GLY A 128 9.40 16.25 -1.79
N ASP A 129 9.67 16.22 -3.09
CA ASP A 129 10.67 17.10 -3.74
C ASP A 129 10.03 18.41 -4.24
N LEU A 130 9.87 19.38 -3.34
CA LEU A 130 9.24 20.67 -3.64
C LEU A 130 10.16 21.61 -4.44
N ASN A 131 11.44 21.27 -4.54
CA ASN A 131 12.47 22.12 -5.11
C ASN A 131 13.11 21.57 -6.41
N ASP A 132 12.66 20.40 -6.89
CA ASP A 132 13.10 19.73 -8.12
C ASP A 132 14.62 19.50 -8.13
N ASP A 133 15.17 18.99 -7.02
CA ASP A 133 16.58 18.58 -6.94
C ASP A 133 16.80 17.06 -6.84
N GLY A 134 15.70 16.30 -6.79
CA GLY A 134 15.64 14.85 -6.75
C GLY A 134 15.91 14.25 -5.37
N VAL A 135 15.77 15.04 -4.30
CA VAL A 135 15.88 14.63 -2.90
C VAL A 135 14.60 15.08 -2.19
N ASP A 136 14.05 14.22 -1.33
CA ASP A 136 12.81 14.57 -0.64
C ASP A 136 13.05 15.67 0.40
N ASP A 137 12.14 16.62 0.47
CA ASP A 137 12.14 17.70 1.45
C ASP A 137 11.35 17.29 2.69
N LEU A 138 11.70 17.84 3.86
CA LEU A 138 10.99 17.58 5.11
C LEU A 138 9.91 18.65 5.35
N LEU A 139 8.63 18.24 5.34
CA LEU A 139 7.47 19.12 5.55
C LEU A 139 6.93 18.93 6.97
N MET A 140 6.82 20.03 7.73
CA MET A 140 6.40 19.99 9.13
C MET A 140 5.26 20.96 9.43
N GLY A 141 4.11 20.42 9.84
CA GLY A 141 2.94 21.18 10.25
C GLY A 141 3.03 21.67 11.69
N ALA A 142 2.68 22.92 11.91
CA ALA A 142 2.51 23.56 13.21
C ALA A 142 1.12 24.20 13.27
N ASP A 143 0.07 23.37 13.38
CA ASP A 143 -1.34 23.78 13.24
C ASP A 143 -1.81 24.78 14.32
N ARG A 144 -0.98 25.08 15.31
CA ARG A 144 -1.26 26.05 16.36
C ARG A 144 -0.30 27.24 16.39
N ALA A 145 0.51 27.41 15.36
CA ALA A 145 1.40 28.54 15.28
C ALA A 145 0.64 29.88 15.25
N ASP A 146 1.15 30.85 15.98
CA ASP A 146 0.77 32.27 15.89
C ASP A 146 1.74 32.95 14.91
N THR A 147 1.29 33.25 13.69
CA THR A 147 2.15 33.84 12.65
C THR A 147 1.57 35.14 12.09
N ASP A 148 2.46 36.05 11.66
CA ASP A 148 2.16 37.40 11.14
C ASP A 148 1.07 38.22 11.89
N GLY A 149 0.99 38.05 13.21
CA GLY A 149 0.01 38.77 14.05
C GLY A 149 -1.38 38.13 14.12
N HIS A 150 -1.54 36.95 13.54
CA HIS A 150 -2.69 36.08 13.72
C HIS A 150 -2.49 35.10 14.87
N THR A 151 -3.60 34.73 15.52
CA THR A 151 -3.61 33.73 16.58
C THR A 151 -4.02 32.39 16.00
N ASN A 152 -3.22 31.34 16.21
CA ASN A 152 -3.57 29.97 15.83
C ASN A 152 -3.92 29.78 14.34
N ASN A 153 -3.43 30.66 13.46
CA ASN A 153 -3.64 30.53 12.02
C ASN A 153 -2.84 29.35 11.44
N GLY A 154 -1.83 28.88 12.18
CA GLY A 154 -1.02 27.73 11.80
C GLY A 154 0.10 28.10 10.82
N ALA A 155 1.04 27.17 10.66
CA ALA A 155 2.16 27.30 9.75
C ALA A 155 2.67 25.94 9.25
N VAL A 156 3.36 25.95 8.12
CA VAL A 156 4.18 24.84 7.62
C VAL A 156 5.61 25.32 7.50
N TYR A 157 6.56 24.51 7.98
CA TYR A 157 7.99 24.73 7.86
C TYR A 157 8.58 23.62 7.00
N VAL A 158 9.40 23.98 6.01
CA VAL A 158 10.00 23.04 5.08
C VAL A 158 11.52 23.19 5.07
N ILE A 159 12.22 22.09 5.26
CA ILE A 159 13.68 22.00 5.12
C ILE A 159 13.96 21.22 3.84
N PHE A 160 14.74 21.79 2.94
CA PHE A 160 15.08 21.10 1.71
C PHE A 160 16.08 19.97 1.96
N GLY A 161 15.79 18.81 1.38
CA GLY A 161 16.60 17.60 1.50
C GLY A 161 18.01 17.81 0.99
N SER A 162 19.00 17.21 1.65
CA SER A 162 20.34 17.03 1.09
C SER A 162 21.21 16.19 2.01
N SER A 163 22.26 15.59 1.45
CA SER A 163 23.35 14.95 2.20
C SER A 163 24.09 15.84 3.22
N SER A 164 23.75 17.13 3.30
CA SER A 164 24.31 18.06 4.27
C SER A 164 23.38 18.37 5.45
N VAL A 165 22.09 18.02 5.36
CA VAL A 165 21.13 18.15 6.45
C VAL A 165 21.46 17.10 7.51
N SER A 166 21.71 17.54 8.74
CA SER A 166 21.98 16.67 9.90
C SER A 166 22.07 17.48 11.19
N GLY A 167 21.99 16.79 12.33
CA GLY A 167 22.15 17.35 13.67
C GLY A 167 20.89 18.09 14.14
N ALA A 168 21.06 19.03 15.07
CA ALA A 168 19.94 19.73 15.67
C ALA A 168 19.75 21.14 15.08
N LEU A 169 18.51 21.47 14.72
CA LEU A 169 18.03 22.76 14.25
C LEU A 169 16.99 23.32 15.23
N ASP A 170 17.20 24.54 15.73
CA ASP A 170 16.25 25.20 16.62
C ASP A 170 15.59 26.37 15.89
N LEU A 171 14.33 26.21 15.46
CA LEU A 171 13.62 27.19 14.63
C LEU A 171 13.35 28.53 15.35
N TYR A 172 13.61 28.63 16.66
CA TYR A 172 13.59 29.92 17.34
C TYR A 172 14.80 30.79 16.97
N THR A 173 15.93 30.19 16.62
CA THR A 173 17.17 30.91 16.26
C THR A 173 17.63 30.69 14.84
N ASP A 174 17.29 29.55 14.27
CA ASP A 174 17.66 29.14 12.92
C ASP A 174 16.50 29.40 11.96
N THR A 175 16.77 29.23 10.66
CA THR A 175 15.79 29.45 9.58
C THR A 175 15.67 28.19 8.76
N VAL A 176 14.48 27.95 8.22
CA VAL A 176 14.22 26.92 7.22
C VAL A 176 14.24 27.50 5.81
N ASP A 177 14.12 26.65 4.79
CA ASP A 177 14.17 27.05 3.39
C ASP A 177 12.84 27.67 2.92
N LEU A 178 11.71 27.15 3.41
CA LEU A 178 10.38 27.67 3.13
C LEU A 178 9.50 27.66 4.39
N GLU A 179 8.73 28.75 4.55
CA GLU A 179 7.69 28.90 5.57
C GLU A 179 6.37 29.29 4.90
N VAL A 180 5.26 28.63 5.26
CA VAL A 180 3.92 28.99 4.80
C VAL A 180 3.04 29.33 5.99
N TYR A 181 2.47 30.54 6.01
CA TYR A 181 1.67 31.05 7.13
C TYR A 181 0.18 31.09 6.79
N GLY A 182 -0.66 30.66 7.74
CA GLY A 182 -2.12 30.62 7.60
C GLY A 182 -2.77 31.99 7.35
N ALA A 183 -3.96 31.99 6.76
CA ALA A 183 -4.59 33.20 6.26
C ALA A 183 -5.30 34.05 7.35
N ALA A 184 -5.92 33.42 8.34
CA ALA A 184 -6.68 34.09 9.39
C ALA A 184 -6.64 33.36 10.74
N ASP A 185 -7.10 34.04 11.78
CA ASP A 185 -7.10 33.51 13.15
C ASP A 185 -7.87 32.19 13.24
N GLU A 186 -7.30 31.20 13.93
CA GLU A 186 -7.88 29.88 14.18
C GLU A 186 -8.09 28.97 12.96
N ASP A 187 -7.58 29.31 11.76
CA ASP A 187 -7.71 28.46 10.56
C ASP A 187 -6.99 27.10 10.68
N ARG A 188 -5.97 27.01 11.56
CA ARG A 188 -5.16 25.82 11.81
C ARG A 188 -4.48 25.25 10.56
N LEU A 189 -3.86 26.10 9.73
CA LEU A 189 -3.04 25.66 8.60
C LEU A 189 -1.96 24.67 9.04
N GLY A 190 -1.73 23.62 8.25
CA GLY A 190 -0.76 22.56 8.57
C GLY A 190 -1.37 21.45 9.42
N ARG A 191 -2.71 21.33 9.41
CA ARG A 191 -3.45 20.22 10.04
C ARG A 191 -3.29 18.89 9.28
N SER A 192 -2.97 18.95 8.01
CA SER A 192 -2.67 17.80 7.16
C SER A 192 -1.80 18.29 6.00
N LEU A 193 -0.93 17.42 5.51
CA LEU A 193 0.06 17.71 4.48
C LEU A 193 0.08 16.55 3.48
N ALA A 194 0.27 16.88 2.20
CA ALA A 194 0.60 15.94 1.14
C ALA A 194 1.51 16.65 0.13
N SER A 195 2.25 15.87 -0.66
CA SER A 195 3.20 16.34 -1.67
C SER A 195 3.07 15.49 -2.92
N CYS A 196 2.89 16.11 -4.09
CA CYS A 196 2.79 15.46 -5.40
C CYS A 196 2.62 16.52 -6.51
N ASP A 197 2.94 16.16 -7.76
CA ASP A 197 2.78 17.04 -8.92
C ASP A 197 1.32 17.16 -9.38
N VAL A 198 0.56 18.10 -8.80
CA VAL A 198 -0.86 18.33 -9.16
C VAL A 198 -1.04 19.31 -10.31
N ASN A 199 0.04 19.93 -10.76
CA ASN A 199 0.04 20.85 -11.88
C ASN A 199 0.69 20.25 -13.15
N GLY A 200 1.25 19.04 -13.08
CA GLY A 200 1.80 18.31 -14.21
C GLY A 200 3.08 18.92 -14.79
N ASP A 201 3.89 19.61 -13.98
CA ASP A 201 5.17 20.19 -14.40
C ASP A 201 6.40 19.34 -14.07
N GLY A 202 6.20 18.25 -13.34
CA GLY A 202 7.20 17.27 -12.90
C GLY A 202 7.85 17.59 -11.56
N THR A 203 7.40 18.63 -10.85
CA THR A 203 7.85 18.97 -9.48
C THR A 203 6.73 18.69 -8.50
N ASP A 204 7.04 18.19 -7.30
CA ASP A 204 6.00 18.02 -6.30
C ASP A 204 5.49 19.37 -5.78
N ASP A 205 4.18 19.46 -5.60
CA ASP A 205 3.49 20.61 -5.05
C ASP A 205 3.08 20.34 -3.59
N LEU A 206 3.11 21.38 -2.77
CA LEU A 206 2.72 21.30 -1.36
C LEU A 206 1.21 21.52 -1.19
N ILE A 207 0.50 20.51 -0.67
CA ILE A 207 -0.94 20.55 -0.38
C ILE A 207 -1.15 20.63 1.14
N ILE A 208 -1.90 21.65 1.59
CA ILE A 208 -1.99 21.99 3.01
C ILE A 208 -3.45 22.14 3.45
N GLY A 209 -3.84 21.38 4.47
CA GLY A 209 -5.16 21.51 5.11
C GLY A 209 -5.21 22.63 6.16
N ALA A 210 -6.27 23.45 6.09
CA ALA A 210 -6.67 24.47 7.07
C ALA A 210 -8.13 24.20 7.50
N TYR A 211 -8.32 23.12 8.25
CA TYR A 211 -9.64 22.54 8.50
C TYR A 211 -10.62 23.38 9.32
N LEU A 212 -10.19 24.53 9.85
CA LEU A 212 -11.04 25.47 10.58
C LEU A 212 -11.23 26.80 9.85
N ASP A 213 -10.78 26.93 8.59
CA ASP A 213 -11.05 28.12 7.78
C ASP A 213 -12.55 28.42 7.73
N ASP A 214 -12.90 29.69 7.93
CA ASP A 214 -14.29 30.15 8.04
C ASP A 214 -14.91 30.57 6.69
N THR A 215 -14.15 30.62 5.59
CA THR A 215 -14.54 31.32 4.37
C THR A 215 -14.60 30.45 3.11
N PRO A 216 -15.58 30.69 2.20
CA PRO A 216 -16.80 31.50 2.36
C PRO A 216 -17.97 30.70 2.98
N GLY A 217 -17.84 29.38 3.15
CA GLY A 217 -18.88 28.45 3.60
C GLY A 217 -19.39 28.68 5.03
N GLY A 218 -18.69 29.50 5.81
CA GLY A 218 -19.03 29.83 7.19
C GLY A 218 -18.09 29.15 8.18
N ALA A 219 -18.37 29.32 9.47
CA ALA A 219 -17.40 28.99 10.50
C ALA A 219 -16.94 27.52 10.43
N GLY A 220 -15.63 27.28 10.35
CA GLY A 220 -15.06 25.95 10.25
C GLY A 220 -15.47 25.12 9.03
N ALA A 221 -15.82 25.76 7.90
CA ALA A 221 -16.03 25.07 6.63
C ALA A 221 -14.75 24.36 6.14
N GLY A 222 -13.59 24.93 6.46
CA GLY A 222 -12.27 24.42 6.13
C GLY A 222 -11.81 24.83 4.73
N ALA A 223 -10.51 24.72 4.49
CA ALA A 223 -9.88 25.01 3.22
C ALA A 223 -8.68 24.09 2.96
N VAL A 224 -8.32 23.95 1.69
CA VAL A 224 -7.06 23.34 1.23
C VAL A 224 -6.33 24.35 0.37
N TYR A 225 -5.05 24.56 0.68
CA TYR A 225 -4.16 25.47 -0.04
C TYR A 225 -3.10 24.67 -0.77
N VAL A 226 -2.82 25.03 -2.02
CA VAL A 226 -1.75 24.42 -2.82
C VAL A 226 -0.72 25.49 -3.15
N VAL A 227 0.54 25.17 -2.91
CA VAL A 227 1.71 25.97 -3.27
C VAL A 227 2.54 25.15 -4.24
N PHE A 228 2.76 25.67 -5.44
CA PHE A 228 3.47 24.90 -6.45
C PHE A 228 4.96 24.80 -6.18
N GLY A 229 5.49 23.60 -6.41
CA GLY A 229 6.90 23.29 -6.37
C GLY A 229 7.67 24.09 -7.40
N SER A 230 8.94 24.40 -7.12
CA SER A 230 9.89 24.84 -8.14
C SER A 230 11.30 24.93 -7.59
N THR A 231 12.29 24.84 -8.49
CA THR A 231 13.70 25.19 -8.23
C THR A 231 13.97 26.59 -7.65
N ASN A 232 12.97 27.48 -7.56
CA ASN A 232 13.12 28.80 -6.95
C ASN A 232 12.24 29.00 -5.71
N LEU A 233 11.51 27.96 -5.29
CA LEU A 233 10.68 27.98 -4.10
C LEU A 233 11.57 28.25 -2.88
N SER A 234 11.25 29.30 -2.13
CA SER A 234 12.01 29.69 -0.93
C SER A 234 11.34 30.84 -0.19
N GLY A 235 11.75 31.04 1.06
CA GLY A 235 11.37 32.19 1.87
C GLY A 235 10.02 32.01 2.55
N THR A 236 9.24 33.08 2.66
CA THR A 236 7.97 33.07 3.41
C THR A 236 6.81 33.34 2.46
N ILE A 237 5.82 32.44 2.47
CA ILE A 237 4.55 32.56 1.76
C ILE A 237 3.46 32.91 2.76
N GLN A 238 2.70 33.98 2.47
CA GLN A 238 1.62 34.45 3.33
C GLN A 238 0.28 34.27 2.62
N LEU A 239 -0.55 33.36 3.13
CA LEU A 239 -1.82 33.01 2.48
C LEU A 239 -2.87 34.12 2.58
N ASP A 240 -2.82 34.95 3.63
CA ASP A 240 -3.68 36.13 3.82
C ASP A 240 -3.55 37.19 2.69
N SER A 241 -2.43 37.14 1.97
CA SER A 241 -2.08 38.00 0.85
C SER A 241 -2.24 37.35 -0.52
N GLY A 242 -2.81 36.13 -0.57
CA GLY A 242 -3.00 35.34 -1.78
C GLY A 242 -1.71 34.68 -2.28
N GLY A 243 -0.90 34.16 -1.36
CA GLY A 243 0.38 33.51 -1.66
C GLY A 243 0.29 32.08 -2.20
N SER A 244 -0.89 31.45 -2.17
CA SER A 244 -1.15 30.14 -2.79
C SER A 244 -1.37 30.26 -4.30
N ASP A 245 -1.05 29.19 -5.02
CA ASP A 245 -1.27 29.08 -6.46
C ASP A 245 -2.67 28.56 -6.78
N PHE A 246 -3.16 27.62 -5.96
CA PHE A 246 -4.53 27.12 -6.01
C PHE A 246 -5.13 26.98 -4.59
N THR A 247 -6.46 27.09 -4.49
CA THR A 247 -7.17 27.02 -3.21
C THR A 247 -8.55 26.39 -3.39
N ILE A 248 -8.87 25.44 -2.52
CA ILE A 248 -10.18 24.81 -2.42
C ILE A 248 -10.82 25.31 -1.13
N LEU A 249 -11.99 25.94 -1.23
CA LEU A 249 -12.73 26.46 -0.09
C LEU A 249 -13.93 25.55 0.21
N GLY A 250 -14.13 25.22 1.48
CA GLY A 250 -15.18 24.31 1.96
C GLY A 250 -16.60 24.77 1.65
N ASP A 251 -17.51 23.80 1.54
CA ASP A 251 -18.91 24.03 1.14
C ASP A 251 -19.71 24.71 2.24
N ASP A 252 -20.00 24.01 3.35
CA ASP A 252 -20.84 24.52 4.43
C ASP A 252 -20.09 24.62 5.77
N ALA A 253 -20.62 25.43 6.68
CA ALA A 253 -20.06 25.61 8.02
C ALA A 253 -19.97 24.29 8.80
N ASP A 254 -18.90 24.13 9.57
CA ASP A 254 -18.55 22.93 10.35
C ASP A 254 -18.19 21.67 9.54
N ASP A 255 -18.15 21.70 8.20
CA ASP A 255 -17.79 20.54 7.35
C ASP A 255 -16.31 20.09 7.51
N ARG A 256 -15.43 21.06 7.83
CA ARG A 256 -13.99 20.87 8.10
C ARG A 256 -13.21 20.23 6.96
N LEU A 257 -13.39 20.74 5.74
CA LEU A 257 -12.56 20.38 4.59
C LEU A 257 -11.07 20.55 4.92
N GLY A 258 -10.23 19.61 4.47
CA GLY A 258 -8.78 19.67 4.74
C GLY A 258 -8.43 19.20 6.15
N ARG A 259 -9.33 18.43 6.79
CA ARG A 259 -8.98 17.64 7.97
C ARG A 259 -7.90 16.61 7.63
N SER A 260 -7.99 15.99 6.46
CA SER A 260 -7.03 15.08 5.87
C SER A 260 -6.93 15.43 4.39
N VAL A 261 -5.73 15.41 3.86
CA VAL A 261 -5.45 15.59 2.43
C VAL A 261 -4.53 14.46 1.98
N ALA A 262 -4.69 14.03 0.74
CA ALA A 262 -3.84 13.07 0.05
C ALA A 262 -3.83 13.42 -1.44
N CYS A 263 -3.02 12.73 -2.22
CA CYS A 263 -3.04 12.84 -3.66
C CYS A 263 -2.50 11.60 -4.38
N GLY A 264 -2.92 11.44 -5.62
CA GLY A 264 -2.59 10.33 -6.52
C GLY A 264 -3.29 10.52 -7.86
N ASP A 265 -2.83 9.86 -8.92
CA ASP A 265 -3.41 9.93 -10.27
C ASP A 265 -4.65 9.04 -10.35
N VAL A 266 -5.80 9.53 -9.87
CA VAL A 266 -7.01 8.69 -9.73
C VAL A 266 -7.86 8.66 -10.99
N ASP A 267 -7.53 9.44 -12.01
CA ASP A 267 -8.20 9.43 -13.32
C ASP A 267 -7.33 8.91 -14.48
N GLY A 268 -6.07 8.59 -14.21
CA GLY A 268 -5.15 7.91 -15.13
C GLY A 268 -4.59 8.84 -16.21
N ASP A 269 -4.52 10.15 -15.95
CA ASP A 269 -4.05 11.14 -16.91
C ASP A 269 -2.54 11.42 -16.84
N GLY A 270 -1.88 10.92 -15.80
CA GLY A 270 -0.46 11.08 -15.50
C GLY A 270 -0.12 12.28 -14.62
N THR A 271 -1.13 13.01 -14.11
CA THR A 271 -0.99 14.13 -13.17
C THR A 271 -1.63 13.73 -11.84
N ALA A 272 -1.04 14.09 -10.71
CA ALA A 272 -1.64 13.75 -9.42
C ALA A 272 -2.90 14.60 -9.16
N ASP A 273 -3.91 13.99 -8.56
CA ASP A 273 -5.16 14.63 -8.18
C ASP A 273 -5.20 14.93 -6.68
N ILE A 274 -5.95 15.95 -6.29
CA ILE A 274 -6.08 16.33 -4.87
C ILE A 274 -7.29 15.60 -4.26
N ILE A 275 -7.07 14.88 -3.17
CA ILE A 275 -8.10 14.22 -2.38
C ILE A 275 -8.24 14.93 -1.03
N ALA A 276 -9.43 15.44 -0.71
CA ALA A 276 -9.66 16.22 0.50
C ALA A 276 -10.89 15.74 1.28
N GLY A 277 -10.69 15.43 2.56
CA GLY A 277 -11.76 14.99 3.47
C GLY A 277 -12.45 16.15 4.20
N ALA A 278 -13.78 16.14 4.19
CA ALA A 278 -14.68 17.00 4.96
C ALA A 278 -15.56 16.12 5.87
N TYR A 279 -14.93 15.58 6.91
CA TYR A 279 -15.50 14.47 7.69
C TYR A 279 -16.75 14.81 8.51
N GLN A 280 -17.09 16.09 8.64
CA GLN A 280 -18.30 16.54 9.35
C GLN A 280 -19.37 17.06 8.40
N ALA A 281 -19.16 16.93 7.09
CA ALA A 281 -20.15 17.33 6.12
C ALA A 281 -21.49 16.60 6.33
N ASP A 282 -22.55 17.41 6.32
CA ASP A 282 -23.93 17.00 6.53
C ASP A 282 -24.60 16.60 5.21
N GLN A 283 -25.37 15.51 5.22
CA GLN A 283 -26.21 15.09 4.10
C GLN A 283 -27.69 15.28 4.43
N THR A 284 -28.50 15.34 3.37
CA THR A 284 -29.96 15.47 3.52
C THR A 284 -30.62 14.33 4.31
N TRP A 285 -29.94 13.19 4.49
CA TRP A 285 -30.42 12.02 5.23
C TRP A 285 -29.70 11.77 6.56
N GLY A 286 -28.67 12.54 6.91
CA GLY A 286 -27.86 12.31 8.10
C GLY A 286 -26.82 13.40 8.32
N ASN A 287 -26.66 13.82 9.58
CA ASN A 287 -25.62 14.77 9.95
C ASN A 287 -24.27 14.06 10.10
N ASP A 288 -23.17 14.75 9.82
CA ASP A 288 -21.80 14.25 9.99
C ASP A 288 -21.54 12.87 9.32
N ALA A 289 -22.19 12.53 8.20
CA ALA A 289 -21.78 11.29 7.50
C ALA A 289 -20.43 11.47 6.81
N GLY A 290 -20.05 12.72 6.52
CA GLY A 290 -18.77 13.10 5.91
C GLY A 290 -18.77 13.00 4.39
N GLU A 291 -17.92 13.80 3.77
CA GLU A 291 -17.72 13.84 2.32
C GLU A 291 -16.22 13.84 1.99
N VAL A 292 -15.88 13.31 0.81
CA VAL A 292 -14.54 13.40 0.23
C VAL A 292 -14.66 14.02 -1.15
N TYR A 293 -13.79 14.98 -1.41
CA TYR A 293 -13.72 15.76 -2.64
C TYR A 293 -12.46 15.36 -3.39
N VAL A 294 -12.60 15.04 -4.69
CA VAL A 294 -11.46 14.87 -5.59
C VAL A 294 -11.48 16.01 -6.62
N ILE A 295 -10.34 16.65 -6.79
CA ILE A 295 -10.10 17.73 -7.75
C ILE A 295 -8.99 17.26 -8.66
N TYR A 296 -9.25 17.20 -9.96
CA TYR A 296 -8.26 16.70 -10.90
C TYR A 296 -7.09 17.66 -11.07
N GLY A 297 -5.88 17.11 -11.10
CA GLY A 297 -4.66 17.82 -11.41
C GLY A 297 -4.63 18.20 -12.89
N ASP A 298 -4.16 19.40 -13.21
CA ASP A 298 -3.91 19.78 -14.60
C ASP A 298 -2.93 20.96 -14.74
N THR A 299 -2.25 21.07 -15.89
CA THR A 299 -1.30 22.17 -16.21
C THR A 299 -1.85 23.60 -16.20
N GLY A 300 -3.17 23.74 -16.08
CA GLY A 300 -3.91 24.99 -15.92
C GLY A 300 -4.54 25.16 -14.53
N LEU A 301 -4.28 24.27 -13.58
CA LEU A 301 -4.74 24.36 -12.19
C LEU A 301 -4.25 25.68 -11.59
N ALA A 302 -5.19 26.55 -11.21
CA ALA A 302 -4.89 27.86 -10.66
C ALA A 302 -6.12 28.52 -10.05
N GLY A 303 -5.91 29.43 -9.12
CA GLY A 303 -6.94 30.29 -8.57
C GLY A 303 -7.73 29.62 -7.45
N THR A 304 -9.05 29.69 -7.49
CA THR A 304 -9.89 29.27 -6.37
C THR A 304 -11.08 28.45 -6.85
N LEU A 305 -11.25 27.28 -6.25
CA LEU A 305 -12.46 26.46 -6.32
C LEU A 305 -13.26 26.65 -5.03
N ASP A 306 -14.42 27.29 -5.13
CA ASP A 306 -15.35 27.47 -4.02
C ASP A 306 -16.44 26.39 -4.06
N LEU A 307 -16.35 25.38 -3.20
CA LEU A 307 -17.28 24.25 -3.19
C LEU A 307 -18.72 24.68 -2.82
N ASN A 308 -18.89 25.83 -2.18
CA ASN A 308 -20.21 26.39 -1.90
C ASN A 308 -20.96 26.88 -3.16
N SER A 309 -20.23 27.12 -4.25
CA SER A 309 -20.81 27.66 -5.48
C SER A 309 -20.40 26.94 -6.76
N GLN A 310 -19.43 26.02 -6.68
CA GLN A 310 -18.86 25.25 -7.76
C GLN A 310 -18.86 23.77 -7.37
N SER A 311 -18.89 22.89 -8.38
CA SER A 311 -18.78 21.45 -8.13
C SER A 311 -17.31 21.02 -8.21
N PRO A 312 -16.87 20.07 -7.37
CA PRO A 312 -15.62 19.36 -7.59
C PRO A 312 -15.73 18.48 -8.84
N ASP A 313 -14.62 17.86 -9.22
CA ASP A 313 -14.64 16.84 -10.29
C ASP A 313 -15.36 15.60 -9.81
N ILE A 314 -15.03 15.09 -8.62
CA ILE A 314 -15.72 13.98 -7.96
C ILE A 314 -16.11 14.34 -6.52
N LEU A 315 -17.34 13.99 -6.15
CA LEU A 315 -17.85 14.03 -4.78
C LEU A 315 -18.21 12.63 -4.30
N LEU A 316 -17.56 12.16 -3.23
CA LEU A 316 -17.83 10.89 -2.58
C LEU A 316 -18.58 11.13 -1.25
N ARG A 317 -19.77 10.55 -1.11
CA ARG A 317 -20.64 10.79 0.05
C ARG A 317 -20.62 9.64 1.03
N GLY A 318 -20.47 10.00 2.31
CA GLY A 318 -20.56 9.10 3.44
C GLY A 318 -21.88 8.36 3.54
N VAL A 319 -21.87 7.26 4.28
CA VAL A 319 -22.96 6.28 4.30
C VAL A 319 -24.08 6.68 5.26
N ALA A 320 -23.79 6.76 6.55
CA ALA A 320 -24.77 7.05 7.60
C ALA A 320 -24.32 8.18 8.53
N ALA A 321 -25.32 8.76 9.23
CA ALA A 321 -25.11 9.90 10.10
C ALA A 321 -24.11 9.58 11.21
N GLY A 322 -23.05 10.39 11.33
CA GLY A 322 -22.01 10.24 12.35
C GLY A 322 -20.90 9.26 11.99
N ASP A 323 -20.92 8.64 10.81
CA ASP A 323 -19.86 7.73 10.35
C ASP A 323 -18.53 8.45 10.12
N GLN A 324 -18.60 9.74 9.75
CA GLN A 324 -17.46 10.63 9.55
C GLN A 324 -16.48 10.17 8.47
N ALA A 325 -16.99 9.78 7.29
CA ALA A 325 -16.17 9.45 6.13
C ALA A 325 -15.29 10.63 5.71
N GLY A 326 -14.02 10.37 5.37
CA GLY A 326 -13.05 11.41 5.05
C GLY A 326 -12.34 11.98 6.28
N PHE A 327 -12.44 11.34 7.44
CA PHE A 327 -11.64 11.72 8.61
C PHE A 327 -10.14 11.51 8.36
N TYR A 328 -9.82 10.47 7.59
CA TYR A 328 -8.53 10.19 6.99
C TYR A 328 -8.76 9.80 5.53
N VAL A 329 -7.84 10.20 4.65
CA VAL A 329 -7.82 9.84 3.24
C VAL A 329 -6.39 9.49 2.83
N ALA A 330 -6.25 8.58 1.87
CA ALA A 330 -5.00 8.25 1.18
C ALA A 330 -5.34 7.75 -0.24
N SER A 331 -4.32 7.37 -1.00
CA SER A 331 -4.45 6.82 -2.34
C SER A 331 -3.32 5.87 -2.68
N GLY A 332 -3.59 4.93 -3.58
CA GLY A 332 -2.60 3.98 -4.12
C GLY A 332 -3.28 2.96 -5.03
N ASP A 333 -2.52 2.26 -5.86
CA ASP A 333 -3.04 1.32 -6.85
C ASP A 333 -3.16 -0.10 -6.27
N LEU A 334 -4.27 -0.36 -5.55
CA LEU A 334 -4.46 -1.65 -4.86
C LEU A 334 -4.78 -2.79 -5.82
N ASN A 335 -5.24 -2.48 -7.03
CA ASN A 335 -5.70 -3.45 -8.01
C ASN A 335 -4.70 -3.65 -9.18
N GLY A 336 -3.69 -2.80 -9.29
CA GLY A 336 -2.62 -2.84 -10.28
C GLY A 336 -3.09 -2.50 -11.70
N ASP A 337 -4.10 -1.66 -11.86
CA ASP A 337 -4.58 -1.20 -13.17
C ASP A 337 -3.86 0.06 -13.67
N GLY A 338 -3.05 0.67 -12.82
CA GLY A 338 -2.22 1.84 -13.08
C GLY A 338 -2.87 3.17 -12.73
N ASP A 339 -4.11 3.18 -12.25
CA ASP A 339 -4.80 4.37 -11.74
C ASP A 339 -4.83 4.26 -10.21
N ASP A 340 -4.53 5.35 -9.49
CA ASP A 340 -4.58 5.33 -8.03
C ASP A 340 -6.02 5.19 -7.52
N ASP A 341 -6.22 4.37 -6.50
CA ASP A 341 -7.51 4.19 -5.85
C ASP A 341 -7.71 5.20 -4.70
N VAL A 342 -8.95 5.61 -4.44
CA VAL A 342 -9.26 6.51 -3.32
C VAL A 342 -9.57 5.71 -2.06
N LEU A 343 -8.76 5.92 -1.01
CA LEU A 343 -8.90 5.26 0.28
C LEU A 343 -9.52 6.20 1.32
N ILE A 344 -10.61 5.77 1.97
CA ILE A 344 -11.43 6.64 2.81
C ILE A 344 -11.69 6.00 4.16
N GLY A 345 -11.28 6.68 5.23
CA GLY A 345 -11.57 6.29 6.61
C GLY A 345 -12.86 6.93 7.14
N ALA A 346 -13.74 6.08 7.69
CA ALA A 346 -14.94 6.45 8.43
C ALA A 346 -14.86 5.84 9.84
N TYR A 347 -13.98 6.40 10.67
CA TYR A 347 -13.58 5.80 11.95
C TYR A 347 -14.68 5.69 13.01
N ARG A 348 -15.84 6.33 12.79
CA ARG A 348 -17.01 6.22 13.68
C ARG A 348 -18.15 5.40 13.07
N ALA A 349 -17.97 4.85 11.88
CA ALA A 349 -19.00 4.06 11.23
C ALA A 349 -19.42 2.85 12.07
N ASP A 350 -20.73 2.64 12.12
CA ASP A 350 -21.36 1.48 12.75
C ASP A 350 -21.59 0.39 11.70
N VAL A 351 -21.01 -0.79 11.88
CA VAL A 351 -21.14 -1.91 10.92
C VAL A 351 -22.48 -2.63 11.09
N ASP A 352 -22.84 -2.99 12.33
CA ASP A 352 -24.09 -3.69 12.65
C ASP A 352 -24.42 -3.59 14.15
N TRP A 353 -25.70 -3.46 14.53
CA TRP A 353 -26.11 -3.50 15.94
C TRP A 353 -25.82 -4.88 16.57
N PRO A 354 -25.14 -4.98 17.73
CA PRO A 354 -24.94 -3.91 18.73
C PRO A 354 -23.61 -3.14 18.61
N ASP A 355 -22.73 -3.49 17.68
CA ASP A 355 -21.37 -2.99 17.62
C ASP A 355 -21.36 -1.57 17.07
N SER A 356 -21.12 -0.59 17.95
CA SER A 356 -21.02 0.82 17.60
C SER A 356 -19.57 1.27 17.45
N GLN A 357 -19.30 2.21 16.56
CA GLN A 357 -17.99 2.82 16.31
C GLN A 357 -16.88 1.79 16.08
N THR A 358 -17.18 0.68 15.41
CA THR A 358 -16.15 -0.29 14.96
C THR A 358 -15.20 0.36 13.96
N GLY A 359 -15.69 1.38 13.21
CA GLY A 359 -14.99 2.02 12.10
C GLY A 359 -15.13 1.22 10.81
N THR A 360 -15.02 1.91 9.68
CA THR A 360 -15.07 1.31 8.33
C THR A 360 -14.12 2.05 7.40
N ALA A 361 -13.34 1.31 6.60
CA ALA A 361 -12.61 1.86 5.48
C ALA A 361 -13.33 1.53 4.16
N TYR A 362 -13.29 2.44 3.21
CA TYR A 362 -13.80 2.26 1.85
C TYR A 362 -12.66 2.43 0.86
N VAL A 363 -12.63 1.57 -0.15
CA VAL A 363 -11.79 1.72 -1.35
C VAL A 363 -12.72 1.96 -2.53
N VAL A 364 -12.40 2.98 -3.31
CA VAL A 364 -13.09 3.32 -4.56
C VAL A 364 -12.05 3.31 -5.66
N TYR A 365 -12.19 2.43 -6.64
CA TYR A 365 -11.17 2.27 -7.66
C TYR A 365 -11.06 3.47 -8.61
N GLY A 366 -9.84 3.76 -9.04
CA GLY A 366 -9.49 4.84 -9.97
C GLY A 366 -10.05 4.65 -11.39
N GLY A 367 -9.78 5.63 -12.25
CA GLY A 367 -10.01 5.61 -13.70
C GLY A 367 -11.46 5.81 -14.17
N SER A 368 -12.43 5.11 -13.58
CA SER A 368 -13.85 5.12 -14.00
C SER A 368 -14.77 5.86 -13.03
N LEU A 369 -14.26 6.91 -12.39
CA LEU A 369 -15.00 7.75 -11.44
C LEU A 369 -16.11 8.56 -12.14
N VAL A 370 -17.20 8.84 -11.41
CA VAL A 370 -18.28 9.73 -11.87
C VAL A 370 -18.53 10.86 -10.88
N ALA A 371 -18.98 12.01 -11.37
CA ALA A 371 -19.02 13.26 -10.63
C ALA A 371 -19.65 13.23 -9.21
N THR A 372 -20.54 12.29 -8.92
CA THR A 372 -21.05 12.09 -7.56
C THR A 372 -21.32 10.63 -7.30
N MET A 373 -20.77 10.10 -6.22
CA MET A 373 -20.89 8.71 -5.82
C MET A 373 -21.26 8.60 -4.35
N ASN A 374 -22.05 7.58 -4.00
CA ASN A 374 -22.40 7.29 -2.60
C ASN A 374 -21.68 6.02 -2.20
N LEU A 375 -20.86 6.07 -1.14
CA LEU A 375 -19.99 4.95 -0.76
C LEU A 375 -20.76 3.65 -0.50
N SER A 376 -22.01 3.74 -0.05
CA SER A 376 -22.90 2.59 0.17
C SER A 376 -23.30 1.82 -1.09
N GLU A 377 -23.11 2.41 -2.26
CA GLU A 377 -23.49 1.83 -3.56
C GLU A 377 -22.30 1.63 -4.51
N THR A 378 -21.20 2.34 -4.26
CA THR A 378 -20.12 2.54 -5.24
C THR A 378 -18.73 2.19 -4.72
N ALA A 379 -18.55 1.97 -3.42
CA ALA A 379 -17.28 1.45 -2.93
C ALA A 379 -17.04 0.04 -3.49
N ASP A 380 -15.88 -0.16 -4.11
CA ASP A 380 -15.47 -1.46 -4.66
C ASP A 380 -15.11 -2.43 -3.54
N ILE A 381 -14.45 -1.91 -2.49
CA ILE A 381 -14.14 -2.66 -1.27
C ILE A 381 -14.67 -1.90 -0.06
N THR A 382 -15.35 -2.61 0.83
CA THR A 382 -15.69 -2.11 2.17
C THR A 382 -15.04 -2.99 3.23
N ILE A 383 -14.30 -2.37 4.14
CA ILE A 383 -13.53 -3.04 5.19
C ILE A 383 -14.10 -2.64 6.54
N TYR A 384 -14.69 -3.61 7.23
CA TYR A 384 -15.38 -3.41 8.49
C TYR A 384 -14.48 -3.73 9.67
N GLY A 385 -14.47 -2.85 10.69
CA GLY A 385 -13.73 -3.02 11.94
C GLY A 385 -14.08 -4.31 12.69
N ALA A 386 -13.16 -4.75 13.54
CA ALA A 386 -13.23 -6.06 14.18
C ALA A 386 -14.20 -6.11 15.38
N ALA A 387 -14.20 -5.09 16.24
CA ALA A 387 -15.05 -5.02 17.43
C ALA A 387 -15.55 -3.60 17.76
N GLU A 388 -16.54 -3.52 18.65
CA GLU A 388 -17.14 -2.27 19.16
C GLU A 388 -16.06 -1.31 19.71
N ASP A 389 -16.19 -0.02 19.40
CA ASP A 389 -15.29 1.07 19.81
C ASP A 389 -13.82 0.96 19.34
N ASP A 390 -13.43 -0.05 18.54
CA ASP A 390 -12.07 -0.18 18.01
C ASP A 390 -11.66 1.00 17.09
N ARG A 391 -12.66 1.61 16.44
CA ARG A 391 -12.55 2.74 15.50
C ARG A 391 -11.44 2.55 14.44
N LEU A 392 -11.57 1.49 13.65
CA LEU A 392 -10.75 1.25 12.46
C LEU A 392 -10.69 2.50 11.56
N SER A 393 -9.60 2.68 10.82
CA SER A 393 -9.41 3.75 9.80
C SER A 393 -9.26 5.15 10.40
N ARG A 394 -8.75 5.22 11.63
CA ARG A 394 -8.32 6.49 12.22
C ARG A 394 -7.03 7.02 11.58
N SER A 395 -6.21 6.11 11.06
CA SER A 395 -5.11 6.33 10.13
C SER A 395 -5.12 5.20 9.09
N LEU A 396 -4.63 5.49 7.89
CA LEU A 396 -4.49 4.53 6.80
C LEU A 396 -3.41 5.01 5.83
N VAL A 397 -2.68 4.09 5.23
CA VAL A 397 -1.63 4.34 4.22
C VAL A 397 -1.52 3.13 3.29
N SER A 398 -1.07 3.37 2.06
CA SER A 398 -0.78 2.37 1.03
C SER A 398 0.72 2.21 0.82
N GLY A 399 1.12 1.06 0.26
CA GLY A 399 2.48 0.76 -0.16
C GLY A 399 2.66 -0.72 -0.46
N ASP A 400 3.65 -1.11 -1.25
CA ASP A 400 3.90 -2.50 -1.64
C ASP A 400 4.70 -3.25 -0.55
N PHE A 401 4.04 -3.62 0.55
CA PHE A 401 4.68 -4.21 1.73
C PHE A 401 5.26 -5.62 1.51
N ASN A 402 4.81 -6.29 0.45
CA ASN A 402 5.20 -7.65 0.13
C ASN A 402 6.10 -7.75 -1.13
N GLY A 403 6.23 -6.66 -1.88
CA GLY A 403 7.06 -6.51 -3.07
C GLY A 403 6.48 -7.17 -4.32
N ASP A 404 5.16 -7.36 -4.41
CA ASP A 404 4.49 -8.01 -5.56
C ASP A 404 4.05 -7.07 -6.68
N GLY A 405 4.22 -5.76 -6.46
CA GLY A 405 3.89 -4.70 -7.40
C GLY A 405 2.43 -4.25 -7.35
N TYR A 406 1.67 -4.64 -6.32
CA TYR A 406 0.38 -4.05 -5.99
C TYR A 406 0.52 -3.26 -4.70
N ASP A 407 -0.13 -2.10 -4.60
CA ASP A 407 -0.15 -1.41 -3.33
C ASP A 407 -0.99 -2.20 -2.33
N ASP A 408 -0.42 -2.42 -1.15
CA ASP A 408 -1.09 -3.01 -0.01
C ASP A 408 -1.65 -1.90 0.89
N LEU A 409 -2.53 -2.26 1.83
CA LEU A 409 -3.19 -1.31 2.72
C LEU A 409 -2.84 -1.59 4.19
N LEU A 410 -2.30 -0.59 4.88
CA LEU A 410 -2.09 -0.59 6.34
C LEU A 410 -3.14 0.31 7.00
N ILE A 411 -3.95 -0.27 7.90
CA ILE A 411 -5.05 0.44 8.57
C ILE A 411 -4.89 0.37 10.09
N GLY A 412 -4.95 1.55 10.73
CA GLY A 412 -4.92 1.68 12.18
C GLY A 412 -6.31 1.63 12.83
N ALA A 413 -6.47 0.77 13.85
CA ALA A 413 -7.59 0.77 14.79
C ALA A 413 -7.05 1.12 16.18
N SER A 414 -6.75 2.40 16.39
CA SER A 414 -6.01 2.88 17.57
C SER A 414 -6.69 2.60 18.92
N TRP A 415 -8.00 2.40 18.93
CA TRP A 415 -8.73 2.09 20.17
C TRP A 415 -9.01 0.59 20.34
N ALA A 416 -8.50 -0.24 19.45
CA ALA A 416 -8.72 -1.67 19.53
C ALA A 416 -8.15 -2.27 20.82
N ASP A 417 -8.97 -3.14 21.40
CA ASP A 417 -8.64 -3.88 22.60
C ASP A 417 -7.86 -5.15 22.24
N ARG A 418 -6.63 -5.27 22.75
CA ARG A 418 -5.87 -6.52 22.66
C ARG A 418 -6.55 -7.69 23.38
N SER A 419 -7.25 -7.40 24.47
CA SER A 419 -8.07 -8.38 25.19
C SER A 419 -9.09 -7.68 26.09
N GLU A 420 -10.06 -8.42 26.63
CA GLU A 420 -11.04 -7.92 27.61
C GLU A 420 -10.43 -7.22 28.86
N THR A 421 -9.13 -7.37 29.11
CA THR A 421 -8.43 -6.79 30.28
C THR A 421 -7.29 -5.85 29.93
N ILE A 422 -6.95 -5.72 28.64
CA ILE A 422 -5.90 -4.83 28.15
C ILE A 422 -6.52 -4.06 27.00
N THR A 423 -7.03 -2.88 27.32
CA THR A 423 -7.90 -2.09 26.43
C THR A 423 -7.13 -0.97 25.75
N ASN A 424 -7.60 -0.53 24.58
CA ASN A 424 -7.03 0.62 23.84
C ASN A 424 -5.51 0.51 23.61
N THR A 425 -4.99 -0.69 23.42
CA THR A 425 -3.57 -0.86 23.02
C THR A 425 -3.36 -0.37 21.59
N GLY A 426 -4.43 -0.43 20.78
CA GLY A 426 -4.37 -0.27 19.35
C GLY A 426 -4.00 -1.57 18.63
N ILE A 427 -4.57 -1.77 17.45
CA ILE A 427 -4.23 -2.85 16.52
C ILE A 427 -4.14 -2.26 15.12
N SER A 428 -3.11 -2.64 14.37
CA SER A 428 -3.00 -2.31 12.94
C SER A 428 -3.17 -3.56 12.08
N TYR A 429 -3.71 -3.39 10.89
CA TYR A 429 -4.04 -4.47 9.98
C TYR A 429 -3.45 -4.20 8.61
N VAL A 430 -2.79 -5.18 8.03
CA VAL A 430 -2.36 -5.18 6.64
C VAL A 430 -3.31 -6.05 5.81
N ILE A 431 -3.73 -5.52 4.67
CA ILE A 431 -4.47 -6.23 3.64
C ILE A 431 -3.66 -6.08 2.36
N TYR A 432 -3.25 -7.20 1.75
CA TYR A 432 -2.47 -7.13 0.52
C TYR A 432 -3.34 -6.75 -0.68
N GLY A 433 -2.77 -5.95 -1.58
CA GLY A 433 -3.32 -5.60 -2.87
C GLY A 433 -3.44 -6.82 -3.78
N ALA A 434 -4.36 -6.76 -4.73
CA ALA A 434 -4.51 -7.78 -5.78
C ALA A 434 -5.45 -7.28 -6.88
N PRO A 435 -5.34 -7.82 -8.12
CA PRO A 435 -6.26 -7.49 -9.22
C PRO A 435 -7.73 -7.74 -8.91
N GLU A 436 -8.00 -8.67 -8.00
CA GLU A 436 -9.36 -9.06 -7.62
C GLU A 436 -9.40 -9.27 -6.10
N LEU A 437 -9.69 -8.20 -5.37
CA LEU A 437 -9.99 -8.27 -3.95
C LEU A 437 -11.46 -8.59 -3.69
N THR A 438 -11.75 -9.20 -2.54
CA THR A 438 -13.13 -9.39 -2.11
C THR A 438 -13.76 -8.04 -1.80
N SER A 439 -14.92 -7.74 -2.37
CA SER A 439 -15.63 -6.46 -2.18
C SER A 439 -16.04 -6.15 -0.74
N THR A 440 -15.91 -7.12 0.18
CA THR A 440 -16.26 -6.95 1.59
C THR A 440 -15.30 -7.75 2.45
N ILE A 441 -14.64 -7.07 3.39
CA ILE A 441 -13.70 -7.64 4.34
C ILE A 441 -14.21 -7.33 5.74
N HIS A 442 -14.30 -8.35 6.60
CA HIS A 442 -14.59 -8.16 8.02
C HIS A 442 -13.33 -8.51 8.80
N LEU A 443 -12.75 -7.56 9.53
CA LEU A 443 -11.51 -7.81 10.30
C LEU A 443 -11.73 -8.72 11.52
N SER A 444 -12.98 -9.07 11.84
CA SER A 444 -13.28 -10.16 12.77
C SER A 444 -13.04 -11.55 12.17
N ASP A 445 -12.93 -11.65 10.84
CA ASP A 445 -12.48 -12.83 10.12
C ASP A 445 -11.00 -12.69 9.77
N THR A 446 -10.15 -13.37 10.53
CA THR A 446 -8.70 -13.23 10.38
C THR A 446 -8.21 -13.79 9.05
N ASP A 447 -8.93 -14.69 8.39
CA ASP A 447 -8.45 -15.37 7.17
C ASP A 447 -8.21 -14.40 5.98
N LEU A 448 -8.72 -13.15 6.06
CA LEU A 448 -8.54 -12.09 5.06
C LEU A 448 -7.48 -11.05 5.44
N ILE A 449 -6.82 -11.21 6.59
CA ILE A 449 -5.83 -10.28 7.12
C ILE A 449 -4.44 -10.84 6.79
N ALA A 450 -3.62 -10.04 6.12
CA ALA A 450 -2.25 -10.42 5.77
C ALA A 450 -1.32 -10.33 6.98
N ILE A 451 -1.37 -9.24 7.75
CA ILE A 451 -0.59 -9.06 8.98
C ILE A 451 -1.47 -8.36 10.03
N GLN A 452 -1.43 -8.83 11.27
CA GLN A 452 -2.00 -8.11 12.40
C GLN A 452 -0.88 -7.64 13.33
N VAL A 453 -0.83 -6.34 13.63
CA VAL A 453 0.14 -5.77 14.59
C VAL A 453 -0.59 -5.38 15.87
N LEU A 454 -0.26 -6.06 16.97
CA LEU A 454 -0.87 -5.84 18.28
C LEU A 454 -0.06 -4.82 19.08
N GLY A 455 -0.71 -3.77 19.57
CA GLY A 455 -0.12 -2.78 20.47
C GLY A 455 0.44 -3.38 21.77
N ASP A 456 1.36 -2.63 22.38
CA ASP A 456 2.12 -3.01 23.59
C ASP A 456 1.25 -2.89 24.86
N ASN A 457 1.13 -1.69 25.44
CA ASN A 457 0.46 -1.48 26.73
C ASN A 457 -0.94 -0.87 26.59
N GLU A 458 -1.73 -1.03 27.67
CA GLU A 458 -3.07 -0.45 27.79
C GLU A 458 -3.03 1.08 27.62
N GLY A 459 -3.75 1.59 26.62
CA GLY A 459 -3.87 3.02 26.33
C GLY A 459 -2.81 3.61 25.40
N ASP A 460 -1.88 2.80 24.87
CA ASP A 460 -0.80 3.27 24.00
C ASP A 460 -1.31 3.81 22.64
N GLU A 461 -2.50 3.36 22.22
CA GLU A 461 -3.13 3.72 20.95
C GLU A 461 -2.24 3.47 19.71
N ALA A 462 -1.54 2.32 19.65
CA ALA A 462 -0.73 1.95 18.48
C ALA A 462 -1.56 1.90 17.18
N GLY A 463 -0.99 2.43 16.10
CA GLY A 463 -1.73 2.62 14.84
C GLY A 463 -2.65 3.84 14.89
N ARG A 464 -2.29 4.85 15.68
CA ARG A 464 -2.94 6.17 15.64
C ARG A 464 -2.45 7.04 14.49
N ALA A 465 -1.21 6.82 14.07
CA ALA A 465 -0.65 7.25 12.81
C ALA A 465 0.02 6.05 12.15
N THR A 466 0.05 6.06 10.83
CA THR A 466 0.64 5.00 10.00
C THR A 466 1.40 5.66 8.86
N GLY A 467 2.55 5.10 8.51
CA GLY A 467 3.36 5.50 7.36
C GLY A 467 3.96 4.27 6.69
N SER A 468 4.50 4.47 5.50
CA SER A 468 5.14 3.44 4.67
C SER A 468 6.37 4.00 3.98
N GLY A 469 7.28 3.14 3.50
CA GLY A 469 8.47 3.50 2.70
C GLY A 469 9.55 2.42 2.76
N ASP A 470 10.50 2.41 1.83
CA ASP A 470 11.57 1.39 1.73
C ASP A 470 12.83 1.83 2.51
N LEU A 471 12.80 1.64 3.84
CA LEU A 471 13.84 2.15 4.75
C LEU A 471 15.10 1.27 4.77
N ASP A 472 15.01 0.03 4.30
CA ASP A 472 16.16 -0.87 4.17
C ASP A 472 16.63 -1.11 2.72
N GLY A 473 15.96 -0.50 1.74
CA GLY A 473 16.33 -0.57 0.34
C GLY A 473 16.17 -1.98 -0.23
N ASP A 474 15.38 -2.83 0.43
CA ASP A 474 15.12 -4.15 -0.11
C ASP A 474 14.20 -4.06 -1.32
N GLY A 475 13.38 -3.01 -1.44
CA GLY A 475 12.43 -2.71 -2.51
C GLY A 475 11.04 -3.32 -2.30
N ALA A 476 10.65 -3.52 -1.04
CA ALA A 476 9.27 -3.60 -0.56
C ALA A 476 9.11 -2.51 0.51
N ASP A 477 7.92 -1.92 0.60
CA ASP A 477 7.67 -0.88 1.59
C ASP A 477 7.60 -1.46 3.01
N ASP A 478 8.02 -0.67 3.98
CA ASP A 478 7.99 -1.01 5.39
C ASP A 478 6.78 -0.43 6.10
N LEU A 479 6.41 -1.03 7.23
CA LEU A 479 5.28 -0.58 8.02
C LEU A 479 5.79 0.30 9.15
N ILE A 480 5.31 1.55 9.20
CA ILE A 480 5.62 2.50 10.28
C ILE A 480 4.36 2.72 11.10
N ILE A 481 4.43 2.46 12.41
CA ILE A 481 3.29 2.50 13.32
C ILE A 481 3.57 3.48 14.46
N GLY A 482 2.75 4.52 14.54
CA GLY A 482 2.77 5.52 15.60
C GLY A 482 1.84 5.18 16.77
N ALA A 483 2.35 5.30 17.98
CA ALA A 483 1.64 5.11 19.24
C ALA A 483 1.81 6.36 20.14
N VAL A 484 1.13 7.44 19.79
CA VAL A 484 1.38 8.78 20.39
C VAL A 484 1.03 8.91 21.87
N LEU A 485 0.29 7.97 22.46
CA LEU A 485 -0.01 7.95 23.90
C LEU A 485 0.81 6.88 24.65
N ALA A 486 1.69 6.17 23.94
CA ALA A 486 2.49 5.12 24.53
C ALA A 486 3.48 5.65 25.57
N TYR A 487 3.90 4.72 26.44
CA TYR A 487 4.78 4.96 27.59
C TYR A 487 4.12 5.86 28.64
N GLY A 488 3.80 5.31 29.83
CA GLY A 488 2.78 5.78 30.80
C GLY A 488 2.80 7.23 31.35
N THR A 489 3.51 8.14 30.71
CA THR A 489 3.40 9.59 30.80
C THR A 489 3.06 10.27 29.45
N ASP A 490 2.59 9.52 28.45
CA ASP A 490 2.28 9.95 27.08
C ASP A 490 3.50 10.55 26.35
N SER A 491 4.66 9.92 26.50
CA SER A 491 5.88 10.30 25.79
C SER A 491 5.77 9.98 24.29
N GLY A 492 5.04 8.91 23.98
CA GLY A 492 4.81 8.41 22.63
C GLY A 492 5.91 7.46 22.15
N GLU A 493 5.57 6.57 21.23
CA GLU A 493 6.48 5.61 20.62
C GLU A 493 6.18 5.41 19.13
N THR A 494 7.22 5.01 18.38
CA THR A 494 7.11 4.62 16.97
C THR A 494 7.76 3.26 16.78
N TYR A 495 7.13 2.43 15.97
CA TYR A 495 7.55 1.07 15.64
C TYR A 495 7.73 0.94 14.13
N LEU A 496 8.84 0.34 13.72
CA LEU A 496 9.10 -0.05 12.35
C LEU A 496 9.10 -1.57 12.27
N ILE A 497 8.31 -2.10 11.34
CA ILE A 497 8.30 -3.50 10.96
C ILE A 497 8.71 -3.54 9.50
N TYR A 498 9.80 -4.23 9.21
CA TYR A 498 10.21 -4.39 7.83
C TYR A 498 9.14 -5.15 7.07
N GLY A 499 8.73 -4.55 5.94
CA GLY A 499 8.18 -5.28 4.82
C GLY A 499 9.14 -6.41 4.48
N SER A 500 8.67 -7.42 3.77
CA SER A 500 9.64 -8.42 3.37
C SER A 500 9.33 -9.00 2.04
N ARG A 501 10.33 -8.88 1.17
CA ARG A 501 10.31 -9.54 -0.11
C ARG A 501 10.20 -11.04 0.05
N ALA A 502 9.66 -11.65 -0.98
CA ALA A 502 9.61 -13.09 -1.12
C ALA A 502 10.99 -13.71 -0.83
N THR A 503 11.03 -14.64 0.13
CA THR A 503 12.23 -15.46 0.44
C THR A 503 12.20 -16.80 -0.29
N THR A 504 11.00 -17.28 -0.62
CA THR A 504 10.81 -18.50 -1.41
C THR A 504 9.77 -18.29 -2.49
N LEU A 505 9.90 -19.08 -3.56
CA LEU A 505 9.00 -19.10 -4.70
C LEU A 505 8.59 -20.54 -4.95
N THR A 506 7.29 -20.78 -5.13
CA THR A 506 6.76 -22.08 -5.52
C THR A 506 5.82 -21.93 -6.72
N LEU A 507 5.80 -22.93 -7.59
CA LEU A 507 4.90 -22.96 -8.74
C LEU A 507 3.85 -24.04 -8.57
N SER A 508 2.61 -23.73 -8.95
CA SER A 508 1.51 -24.68 -9.03
C SER A 508 0.95 -24.75 -10.46
N PRO A 509 0.64 -25.93 -10.99
CA PRO A 509 0.95 -27.24 -10.43
C PRO A 509 2.45 -27.55 -10.49
N ALA A 510 3.03 -28.06 -9.39
CA ALA A 510 4.45 -28.42 -9.35
C ALA A 510 4.80 -29.56 -10.33
N VAL A 511 3.86 -30.49 -10.56
CA VAL A 511 3.95 -31.54 -11.58
C VAL A 511 2.58 -31.69 -12.22
N THR A 512 2.53 -31.65 -13.55
CA THR A 512 1.28 -31.83 -14.30
C THR A 512 1.49 -32.60 -15.60
N THR A 513 0.40 -33.12 -16.16
CA THR A 513 0.42 -33.87 -17.42
C THR A 513 -0.77 -33.46 -18.28
N VAL A 514 -0.51 -33.08 -19.53
CA VAL A 514 -1.51 -32.67 -20.53
C VAL A 514 -1.29 -33.42 -21.85
N THR A 515 -2.22 -33.27 -22.78
CA THR A 515 -2.07 -33.72 -24.17
C THR A 515 -1.55 -32.57 -25.04
N ALA A 516 -0.80 -32.85 -26.12
CA ALA A 516 -0.41 -31.84 -27.10
C ALA A 516 -1.64 -31.05 -27.60
N GLY A 517 -1.52 -29.73 -27.63
CA GLY A 517 -2.59 -28.78 -27.95
C GLY A 517 -3.48 -28.36 -26.77
N GLU A 518 -3.37 -28.99 -25.60
CA GLU A 518 -4.09 -28.54 -24.39
C GLU A 518 -3.31 -27.45 -23.64
N ALA A 519 -4.05 -26.45 -23.15
CA ALA A 519 -3.51 -25.38 -22.33
C ALA A 519 -3.40 -25.79 -20.85
N VAL A 520 -2.35 -25.33 -20.19
CA VAL A 520 -2.16 -25.45 -18.74
C VAL A 520 -1.88 -24.08 -18.14
N THR A 521 -2.57 -23.76 -17.05
CA THR A 521 -2.33 -22.55 -16.26
C THR A 521 -1.34 -22.85 -15.15
N PHE A 522 -0.33 -22.00 -15.02
CA PHE A 522 0.58 -22.01 -13.88
C PHE A 522 0.28 -20.82 -12.96
N THR A 523 0.38 -21.02 -11.66
CA THR A 523 0.38 -19.95 -10.66
C THR A 523 1.69 -19.98 -9.90
N ALA A 524 2.05 -18.84 -9.32
CA ALA A 524 3.24 -18.67 -8.53
C ALA A 524 2.89 -18.12 -7.15
N THR A 525 3.48 -18.70 -6.11
CA THR A 525 3.26 -18.31 -4.73
C THR A 525 4.60 -17.95 -4.12
N ALA A 526 4.71 -16.71 -3.65
CA ALA A 526 5.83 -16.21 -2.87
C ALA A 526 5.61 -16.52 -1.39
N SER A 527 6.70 -16.57 -0.60
CA SER A 527 6.56 -16.59 0.85
C SER A 527 7.73 -16.00 1.63
N ASN A 528 7.44 -15.47 2.82
CA ASN A 528 8.39 -14.84 3.75
C ASN A 528 8.05 -15.22 5.22
N LYS A 529 8.52 -14.41 6.18
CA LYS A 529 8.23 -14.59 7.63
C LYS A 529 6.73 -14.41 7.96
N PHE A 530 5.99 -13.70 7.12
CA PHE A 530 4.57 -13.39 7.21
C PHE A 530 3.67 -14.28 6.31
N GLY A 531 4.19 -15.41 5.82
CA GLY A 531 3.36 -16.40 5.12
C GLY A 531 3.45 -16.32 3.59
N ASP A 532 2.41 -16.80 2.93
CA ASP A 532 2.39 -17.07 1.49
C ASP A 532 1.40 -16.12 0.78
N TRP A 533 1.76 -15.57 -0.38
CA TRP A 533 0.88 -14.73 -1.22
C TRP A 533 1.03 -15.04 -2.71
N ASP A 534 0.03 -14.65 -3.51
CA ASP A 534 0.00 -14.90 -4.95
C ASP A 534 0.77 -13.82 -5.70
N ILE A 535 1.75 -14.25 -6.50
CA ILE A 535 2.59 -13.35 -7.32
C ILE A 535 2.55 -13.76 -8.79
N THR A 536 1.46 -14.44 -9.21
CA THR A 536 1.35 -15.02 -10.53
C THR A 536 1.52 -13.98 -11.64
N HIS A 537 0.94 -12.79 -11.48
CA HIS A 537 1.01 -11.73 -12.49
C HIS A 537 2.38 -11.01 -12.50
N GLY A 538 3.08 -10.96 -11.37
CA GLY A 538 4.48 -10.50 -11.28
C GLY A 538 5.52 -11.53 -11.73
N THR A 539 5.14 -12.79 -11.95
CA THR A 539 6.07 -13.88 -12.26
C THR A 539 6.29 -14.04 -13.76
N MET A 540 7.56 -13.98 -14.18
CA MET A 540 7.94 -14.34 -15.55
C MET A 540 8.00 -15.87 -15.69
N PHE A 541 7.07 -16.43 -16.45
CA PHE A 541 7.05 -17.84 -16.80
C PHE A 541 7.81 -18.11 -18.10
N THR A 542 8.68 -19.12 -18.06
CA THR A 542 9.40 -19.63 -19.22
C THR A 542 9.37 -21.14 -19.24
N ILE A 543 9.63 -21.74 -20.39
CA ILE A 543 9.79 -23.19 -20.52
C ILE A 543 11.08 -23.51 -21.26
N THR A 544 11.60 -24.72 -21.03
CA THR A 544 12.75 -25.24 -21.77
C THR A 544 12.54 -25.03 -23.28
N PRO A 545 13.43 -24.33 -24.01
CA PRO A 545 13.17 -23.90 -25.39
C PRO A 545 12.85 -25.01 -26.41
N ALA A 546 13.19 -26.26 -26.09
CA ALA A 546 12.87 -27.41 -26.93
C ALA A 546 11.40 -27.83 -26.88
N ALA A 547 10.60 -27.31 -25.94
CA ALA A 547 9.20 -27.67 -25.73
C ALA A 547 8.24 -27.15 -26.81
N ASP A 548 8.67 -26.16 -27.61
CA ASP A 548 7.83 -25.47 -28.61
C ASP A 548 6.57 -24.81 -28.01
N GLY A 549 5.60 -24.35 -28.79
CA GLY A 549 4.31 -23.86 -28.29
C GLY A 549 4.27 -22.37 -27.89
N THR A 550 3.20 -21.96 -27.22
CA THR A 550 2.89 -20.54 -26.95
C THR A 550 2.49 -20.27 -25.51
N TRP A 551 2.86 -19.07 -25.04
CA TRP A 551 2.42 -18.50 -23.77
C TRP A 551 1.39 -17.39 -24.03
N VAL A 552 0.37 -17.33 -23.18
CA VAL A 552 -0.50 -16.17 -22.96
C VAL A 552 -0.51 -15.97 -21.45
N ASP A 553 0.19 -14.93 -20.99
CA ASP A 553 0.42 -14.65 -19.57
C ASP A 553 1.00 -15.88 -18.84
N ASN A 554 0.27 -16.43 -17.88
CA ASN A 554 0.63 -17.60 -17.08
C ASN A 554 0.09 -18.93 -17.66
N VAL A 555 -0.49 -18.89 -18.87
CA VAL A 555 -1.08 -20.05 -19.55
C VAL A 555 -0.18 -20.51 -20.70
N TYR A 556 0.23 -21.77 -20.67
CA TYR A 556 1.06 -22.38 -21.70
C TYR A 556 0.31 -23.45 -22.50
N THR A 557 0.43 -23.40 -23.81
CA THR A 557 -0.11 -24.42 -24.73
C THR A 557 1.04 -25.07 -25.48
N SER A 558 1.26 -26.37 -25.23
CA SER A 558 2.37 -27.12 -25.82
C SER A 558 1.94 -27.91 -27.04
N GLU A 559 2.70 -27.84 -28.13
CA GLU A 559 2.49 -28.67 -29.34
C GLU A 559 3.40 -29.89 -29.36
N ARG A 560 4.49 -29.90 -28.57
CA ARG A 560 5.48 -30.99 -28.56
C ARG A 560 5.36 -31.93 -27.37
N ALA A 561 5.24 -33.22 -27.65
CA ALA A 561 5.25 -34.27 -26.63
C ALA A 561 6.64 -34.42 -25.98
N GLY A 562 6.66 -34.64 -24.67
CA GLY A 562 7.90 -34.74 -23.89
C GLY A 562 7.71 -34.40 -22.42
N THR A 563 8.82 -34.34 -21.67
CA THR A 563 8.83 -33.81 -20.31
C THR A 563 9.68 -32.55 -20.31
N TRP A 564 9.07 -31.45 -19.89
CA TRP A 564 9.62 -30.11 -19.98
C TRP A 564 9.69 -29.49 -18.58
N ILE A 565 10.70 -28.63 -18.38
CA ILE A 565 10.83 -27.84 -17.16
C ILE A 565 10.27 -26.46 -17.45
N VAL A 566 9.25 -26.09 -16.68
CA VAL A 566 8.73 -24.72 -16.59
C VAL A 566 9.49 -24.02 -15.48
N THR A 567 10.00 -22.82 -15.77
CA THR A 567 10.76 -21.99 -14.83
C THR A 567 10.00 -20.70 -14.62
N GLY A 568 9.62 -20.41 -13.39
CA GLY A 568 9.05 -19.13 -12.96
C GLY A 568 10.16 -18.34 -12.28
N THR A 569 10.29 -17.08 -12.67
CA THR A 569 11.23 -16.12 -12.07
C THR A 569 10.45 -14.93 -11.57
N PHE A 570 10.59 -14.65 -10.28
CA PHE A 570 10.03 -13.47 -9.63
C PHE A 570 11.16 -12.78 -8.89
N GLN A 571 11.46 -11.54 -9.28
CA GLN A 571 12.64 -10.81 -8.80
C GLN A 571 13.92 -11.67 -8.91
N SER A 572 14.62 -11.95 -7.81
CA SER A 572 15.80 -12.82 -7.77
C SER A 572 15.50 -14.30 -7.53
N LEU A 573 14.24 -14.64 -7.20
CA LEU A 573 13.81 -15.99 -6.92
C LEU A 573 13.50 -16.78 -8.19
N VAL A 574 13.85 -18.06 -8.17
CA VAL A 574 13.59 -18.98 -9.28
C VAL A 574 12.99 -20.27 -8.74
N ALA A 575 11.88 -20.69 -9.33
CA ALA A 575 11.24 -21.97 -9.05
C ALA A 575 10.98 -22.74 -10.35
N THR A 576 10.86 -24.06 -10.23
CA THR A 576 10.65 -24.94 -11.38
C THR A 576 9.48 -25.89 -11.16
N ALA A 577 8.67 -26.08 -12.20
CA ALA A 577 7.63 -27.10 -12.29
C ALA A 577 7.93 -28.08 -13.43
N THR A 578 7.36 -29.28 -13.36
CA THR A 578 7.49 -30.31 -14.41
C THR A 578 6.19 -30.48 -15.19
N LEU A 579 6.24 -30.22 -16.49
CA LEU A 579 5.14 -30.46 -17.43
C LEU A 579 5.43 -31.69 -18.28
N THR A 580 4.54 -32.69 -18.25
CA THR A 580 4.59 -33.81 -19.20
C THR A 580 3.51 -33.65 -20.25
N VAL A 581 3.89 -33.70 -21.52
CA VAL A 581 2.98 -33.56 -22.66
C VAL A 581 2.91 -34.90 -23.37
N ASN A 582 1.73 -35.52 -23.35
CA ASN A 582 1.47 -36.74 -24.10
C ASN A 582 1.14 -36.40 -25.55
N PRO A 583 1.53 -37.26 -26.52
CA PRO A 583 1.04 -37.15 -27.88
C PRO A 583 -0.50 -37.15 -27.94
N GLY A 584 -1.04 -36.37 -28.87
CA GLY A 584 -2.45 -36.29 -29.19
C GLY A 584 -3.03 -37.57 -29.81
N PRO A 585 -4.31 -37.55 -30.20
CA PRO A 585 -4.92 -38.65 -30.93
C PRO A 585 -4.22 -38.86 -32.29
N LEU A 586 -4.16 -40.13 -32.72
CA LEU A 586 -3.59 -40.51 -34.02
C LEU A 586 -4.26 -39.74 -35.16
N ASP A 587 -3.46 -39.00 -35.92
CA ASP A 587 -3.88 -38.23 -37.09
C ASP A 587 -3.39 -38.88 -38.39
N HIS A 588 -2.08 -39.17 -38.46
CA HIS A 588 -1.47 -39.73 -39.66
C HIS A 588 -0.38 -40.78 -39.36
N ILE A 589 0.08 -41.46 -40.42
CA ILE A 589 1.09 -42.53 -40.35
C ILE A 589 2.21 -42.22 -41.34
N VAL A 590 3.47 -42.36 -40.89
CA VAL A 590 4.67 -42.28 -41.72
C VAL A 590 5.39 -43.62 -41.70
N ILE A 591 5.80 -44.09 -42.88
CA ILE A 591 6.65 -45.28 -42.98
C ILE A 591 8.05 -44.89 -42.53
N CYS A 592 8.61 -45.57 -41.52
CA CYS A 592 9.92 -45.26 -40.95
C CYS A 592 10.86 -46.48 -40.99
N THR A 593 12.15 -46.22 -40.92
CA THR A 593 13.21 -47.26 -40.91
C THR A 593 13.66 -47.66 -39.51
N ASP A 594 13.09 -47.03 -38.49
CA ASP A 594 13.32 -47.32 -37.08
C ASP A 594 12.01 -47.49 -36.32
N ALA A 595 12.11 -48.05 -35.11
CA ALA A 595 10.94 -48.37 -34.30
C ALA A 595 10.39 -47.16 -33.52
N ASN A 596 11.15 -46.07 -33.47
CA ASN A 596 10.88 -44.84 -32.70
C ASN A 596 10.31 -43.70 -33.56
N GLY A 597 10.17 -43.90 -34.88
CA GLY A 597 9.56 -42.92 -35.78
C GLY A 597 10.48 -41.74 -36.13
N GLU A 598 11.77 -41.81 -35.82
CA GLU A 598 12.66 -40.66 -36.03
C GLU A 598 13.19 -40.59 -37.47
N ASN A 599 13.19 -41.71 -38.18
CA ASN A 599 13.75 -41.81 -39.53
C ASN A 599 12.70 -42.23 -40.58
N PRO A 600 11.97 -41.26 -41.17
CA PRO A 600 11.09 -41.50 -42.30
C PRO A 600 11.80 -42.25 -43.44
N ALA A 601 11.14 -43.26 -43.97
CA ALA A 601 11.64 -44.04 -45.09
C ALA A 601 11.51 -43.23 -46.38
N GLY A 602 12.65 -42.95 -47.01
CA GLY A 602 12.72 -42.41 -48.37
C GLY A 602 12.94 -43.52 -49.40
N ASP A 603 13.31 -43.11 -50.62
CA ASP A 603 13.72 -44.03 -51.66
C ASP A 603 14.91 -44.88 -51.20
N HIS A 604 14.78 -46.20 -51.34
CA HIS A 604 15.82 -47.16 -50.94
C HIS A 604 16.19 -48.05 -52.13
N THR A 605 17.49 -48.25 -52.34
CA THR A 605 18.01 -49.19 -53.34
C THR A 605 18.64 -50.35 -52.59
N MET A 606 18.19 -51.56 -52.93
CA MET A 606 18.69 -52.81 -52.35
C MET A 606 19.02 -53.81 -53.45
N THR A 607 19.86 -54.79 -53.13
CA THR A 607 20.16 -55.92 -53.99
C THR A 607 19.29 -57.13 -53.64
N THR A 608 19.23 -58.11 -54.55
CA THR A 608 18.51 -59.36 -54.30
C THR A 608 19.04 -60.02 -53.02
N ASP A 609 18.13 -60.51 -52.18
CA ASP A 609 18.37 -61.14 -50.86
C ASP A 609 18.69 -60.17 -49.71
N ASP A 610 18.68 -58.85 -49.93
CA ASP A 610 18.76 -57.87 -48.84
C ASP A 610 17.45 -57.83 -48.02
N THR A 611 17.53 -57.37 -46.77
CA THR A 611 16.37 -57.17 -45.90
C THR A 611 16.27 -55.71 -45.49
N TRP A 612 15.09 -55.12 -45.66
CA TRP A 612 14.77 -53.78 -45.17
C TRP A 612 13.64 -53.86 -44.15
N THR A 613 13.87 -53.32 -42.95
CA THR A 613 12.85 -53.29 -41.89
C THR A 613 12.16 -51.94 -41.91
N LEU A 614 10.83 -51.97 -41.96
CA LEU A 614 9.97 -50.79 -41.99
C LEU A 614 8.95 -50.84 -40.86
N TYR A 615 8.58 -49.67 -40.37
CA TYR A 615 7.63 -49.45 -39.30
C TYR A 615 6.56 -48.47 -39.77
N ALA A 616 5.30 -48.71 -39.42
CA ALA A 616 4.22 -47.75 -39.63
C ALA A 616 4.10 -46.89 -38.38
N ALA A 617 4.89 -45.83 -38.31
CA ALA A 617 4.91 -44.94 -37.16
C ALA A 617 3.66 -44.05 -37.21
N GLY A 618 2.86 -44.04 -36.15
CA GLY A 618 1.69 -43.17 -36.02
C GLY A 618 2.02 -41.89 -35.27
N TYR A 619 1.49 -40.77 -35.75
CA TYR A 619 1.70 -39.43 -35.23
C TYR A 619 0.37 -38.74 -34.96
N ASP A 620 0.39 -37.76 -34.07
CA ASP A 620 -0.72 -36.82 -33.91
C ASP A 620 -0.67 -35.71 -34.97
N ALA A 621 -1.55 -34.71 -34.85
CA ALA A 621 -1.66 -33.61 -35.80
C ALA A 621 -0.43 -32.67 -35.79
N ASP A 622 0.38 -32.73 -34.74
CA ASP A 622 1.56 -31.87 -34.50
C ASP A 622 2.87 -32.65 -34.70
N ASP A 623 2.82 -33.78 -35.42
CA ASP A 623 3.96 -34.66 -35.73
C ASP A 623 4.65 -35.30 -34.49
N ASN A 624 3.95 -35.46 -33.37
CA ASN A 624 4.47 -36.21 -32.23
C ASN A 624 4.29 -37.72 -32.42
N PHE A 625 5.36 -38.49 -32.27
CA PHE A 625 5.30 -39.94 -32.35
C PHE A 625 4.47 -40.53 -31.19
N ILE A 626 3.42 -41.28 -31.53
CA ILE A 626 2.54 -41.94 -30.56
C ILE A 626 3.03 -43.37 -30.32
N ALA A 627 3.01 -44.18 -31.38
CA ALA A 627 3.39 -45.59 -31.39
C ALA A 627 3.34 -46.13 -32.83
N ASN A 628 4.01 -47.26 -33.04
CA ASN A 628 3.82 -48.04 -34.27
C ASN A 628 2.40 -48.61 -34.36
N GLN A 629 1.75 -48.37 -35.50
CA GLN A 629 0.39 -48.78 -35.77
C GLN A 629 0.34 -50.14 -36.46
N SER A 630 -0.72 -50.90 -36.18
CA SER A 630 -1.01 -52.12 -36.93
C SER A 630 -1.60 -51.76 -38.28
N VAL A 631 -0.85 -51.98 -39.35
CA VAL A 631 -1.27 -51.71 -40.73
C VAL A 631 -1.20 -52.96 -41.61
N THR A 632 -1.93 -52.93 -42.71
CA THR A 632 -1.76 -53.91 -43.80
C THR A 632 -0.73 -53.35 -44.78
N TRP A 633 0.36 -54.07 -44.99
CA TRP A 633 1.37 -53.74 -45.99
C TRP A 633 1.01 -54.39 -47.33
N ASP A 634 1.09 -53.62 -48.41
CA ASP A 634 0.91 -54.11 -49.78
C ASP A 634 1.96 -53.44 -50.69
N GLU A 635 2.34 -54.12 -51.77
CA GLU A 635 3.34 -53.65 -52.73
C GLU A 635 2.73 -53.53 -54.13
N THR A 636 3.12 -52.48 -54.87
CA THR A 636 2.67 -52.30 -56.26
C THR A 636 3.87 -52.03 -57.16
N GLY A 637 3.98 -52.81 -58.25
CA GLY A 637 5.11 -52.74 -59.19
C GLY A 637 5.53 -54.11 -59.71
N SER A 638 6.52 -54.13 -60.60
CA SER A 638 7.20 -55.35 -61.04
C SER A 638 8.54 -55.47 -60.30
N LEU A 639 8.55 -56.19 -59.19
CA LEU A 639 9.77 -56.67 -58.54
C LEU A 639 10.22 -57.92 -59.34
N ASP A 640 11.07 -57.70 -60.35
CA ASP A 640 11.69 -58.77 -61.16
C ASP A 640 13.10 -59.10 -60.66
#